data_AF-A0A3D2U975-F1
#
_entry.id   AF-A0A3D2U975-F1
#
_cell.length_a   1.000
_cell.length_b   1.000
_cell.length_c   1.000
_cell.angle_alpha   90.00
_cell.angle_beta   90.00
_cell.angle_gamma   90.00
#
_symmetry.space_group_name_H-M   'P 1'
#
loop_
_entity.id
_entity.type
_entity.pdbx_description
1 polymer ?
#
loop_
_entity_poly.entity_id
_entity_poly.type
_entity_poly.pdbx_seq_one_letter_code
_entity_poly.pdbx_strand_id
1 'polypeptide(L)'
;AMLMLNPEMRTLREALFRHLARLPLDPLPMTEEVVAAWEALSKDSHSKRINATWVARFAIEFYQSVLRFLAGADQSSAVPEVSALCKKLAVGDLGTIDRIAAMLDRCFAAERDPMANVMLPLALEAFIDDLAKTSRIGNA
;
A
#
# COMPACT_ATOMS: atom_id res chain seq x y z
N ALA A 1 4.69 2.79 17.65
CA ALA A 1 3.30 2.64 18.15
C ALA A 1 2.58 3.98 18.38
N MET A 2 3.23 5.08 18.83
CA MET A 2 2.55 6.37 19.08
C MET A 2 1.89 7.01 17.84
N LEU A 3 2.37 6.75 16.62
CA LEU A 3 1.78 7.30 15.38
C LEU A 3 0.36 6.80 15.10
N MET A 4 -0.01 5.60 15.57
CA MET A 4 -1.37 5.08 15.40
C MET A 4 -2.38 5.71 16.37
N LEU A 5 -1.93 6.54 17.32
CA LEU A 5 -2.81 7.32 18.19
C LEU A 5 -3.40 8.53 17.45
N ASN A 6 -2.74 9.00 16.38
CA ASN A 6 -3.24 10.05 15.51
C ASN A 6 -4.42 9.50 14.67
N PRO A 7 -5.65 10.05 14.81
CA PRO A 7 -6.83 9.60 14.05
C PRO A 7 -6.66 9.71 12.53
N GLU A 8 -6.05 10.79 12.04
CA GLU A 8 -5.90 11.05 10.61
C GLU A 8 -4.92 10.05 9.96
N MET A 9 -3.84 9.68 10.65
CA MET A 9 -2.91 8.62 10.23
C MET A 9 -3.60 7.26 10.13
N ARG A 10 -4.53 6.98 11.05
CA ARG A 10 -5.36 5.76 10.98
C ARG A 10 -6.28 5.81 9.75
N THR A 11 -6.93 6.94 9.51
CA THR A 11 -7.78 7.13 8.33
C THR A 11 -7.00 6.94 7.02
N LEU A 12 -5.78 7.48 6.91
CA LEU A 12 -4.92 7.26 5.74
C LEU A 12 -4.61 5.76 5.54
N ARG A 13 -4.22 5.07 6.62
CA ARG A 13 -3.91 3.63 6.57
C ARG A 13 -5.13 2.81 6.16
N GLU A 14 -6.29 3.08 6.74
CA GLU A 14 -7.55 2.38 6.43
C GLU A 14 -8.01 2.64 4.99
N ALA A 15 -7.91 3.88 4.50
CA ALA A 15 -8.20 4.20 3.11
C ALA A 15 -7.28 3.43 2.16
N LEU A 16 -5.97 3.44 2.42
CA LEU A 16 -5.01 2.70 1.62
C LEU A 16 -5.32 1.19 1.62
N PHE A 17 -5.52 0.59 2.78
CA PHE A 17 -5.75 -0.86 2.91
C PHE A 17 -7.00 -1.32 2.17
N ARG A 18 -8.08 -0.52 2.18
CA ARG A 18 -9.31 -0.81 1.43
C ARG A 18 -9.05 -0.92 -0.07
N HIS A 19 -8.18 -0.07 -0.61
CA HIS A 19 -7.79 -0.14 -2.03
C HIS A 19 -6.85 -1.30 -2.31
N LEU A 20 -5.82 -1.51 -1.47
CA LEU A 20 -4.84 -2.60 -1.67
C LEU A 20 -5.48 -4.01 -1.63
N ALA A 21 -6.59 -4.17 -0.92
CA ALA A 21 -7.34 -5.43 -0.87
C ALA A 21 -8.17 -5.76 -2.12
N ARG A 22 -8.18 -4.88 -3.13
CA ARG A 22 -8.95 -5.03 -4.37
C ARG A 22 -8.00 -5.23 -5.55
N LEU A 23 -7.60 -6.47 -5.80
CA LEU A 23 -6.80 -6.81 -6.98
C LEU A 23 -7.71 -7.16 -8.19
N PRO A 24 -7.37 -6.70 -9.41
CA PRO A 24 -6.34 -5.70 -9.72
C PRO A 24 -6.71 -4.32 -9.18
N LEU A 25 -5.71 -3.49 -8.85
CA LEU A 25 -5.95 -2.16 -8.30
C LEU A 25 -6.59 -1.24 -9.36
N ASP A 26 -7.45 -0.34 -8.88
CA ASP A 26 -7.97 0.78 -9.64
C ASP A 26 -7.24 2.07 -9.19
N PRO A 27 -6.30 2.60 -10.01
CA PRO A 27 -5.42 3.67 -9.59
C PRO A 27 -6.13 5.01 -9.44
N LEU A 28 -7.21 5.26 -10.20
CA LEU A 28 -7.90 6.54 -10.17
C LEU A 28 -8.59 6.80 -8.81
N PRO A 29 -9.54 5.96 -8.35
CA PRO A 29 -10.18 6.16 -7.05
C PRO A 29 -9.20 6.01 -5.89
N MET A 30 -8.15 5.19 -6.05
CA MET A 30 -7.10 5.06 -5.04
C MET A 30 -6.29 6.35 -4.91
N THR A 31 -5.90 6.96 -6.02
CA THR A 31 -5.16 8.23 -6.02
C THR A 31 -5.98 9.35 -5.40
N GLU A 32 -7.23 9.52 -5.85
CA GLU A 32 -8.13 10.55 -5.32
C GLU A 32 -8.26 10.47 -3.80
N GLU A 33 -8.54 9.27 -3.26
CA GLU A 33 -8.79 9.10 -1.83
C GLU A 33 -7.50 9.16 -1.00
N VAL A 34 -6.42 8.50 -1.45
CA VAL A 34 -5.15 8.42 -0.68
C VAL A 34 -4.42 9.76 -0.70
N VAL A 35 -4.38 10.46 -1.84
CA VAL A 35 -3.75 11.79 -1.91
C VAL A 35 -4.53 12.79 -1.06
N ALA A 36 -5.87 12.80 -1.13
CA ALA A 36 -6.68 13.69 -0.29
C ALA A 36 -6.48 13.41 1.21
N ALA A 37 -6.48 12.13 1.62
CA ALA A 37 -6.23 11.75 3.00
C ALA A 37 -4.81 12.16 3.47
N TRP A 38 -3.80 12.00 2.62
CA TRP A 38 -2.44 12.42 2.91
C TRP A 38 -2.31 13.96 3.01
N GLU A 39 -2.94 14.71 2.12
CA GLU A 39 -2.91 16.18 2.14
C GLU A 39 -3.54 16.77 3.41
N ALA A 40 -4.54 16.09 3.97
CA ALA A 40 -5.21 16.50 5.21
C ALA A 40 -4.33 16.35 6.47
N LEU A 41 -3.26 15.53 6.44
CA LEU A 41 -2.45 15.21 7.62
C LEU A 41 -1.61 16.38 8.16
N SER A 42 -1.09 17.24 7.28
CA SER A 42 -0.36 18.43 7.72
C SER A 42 -0.39 19.54 6.68
N LYS A 43 -0.33 20.79 7.18
CA LYS A 43 -0.24 21.99 6.36
C LYS A 43 1.20 22.37 6.00
N ASP A 44 2.21 21.88 6.72
CA ASP A 44 3.61 22.23 6.48
C ASP A 44 4.31 21.23 5.55
N SER A 45 5.19 21.75 4.68
CA SER A 45 5.86 20.94 3.65
C SER A 45 6.80 19.87 4.19
N HIS A 46 7.34 20.03 5.40
CA HIS A 46 8.29 19.08 5.98
C HIS A 46 7.55 17.84 6.49
N SER A 47 6.50 18.04 7.30
CA SER A 47 5.62 16.97 7.76
C SER A 47 4.93 16.25 6.60
N LYS A 48 4.55 16.97 5.54
CA LYS A 48 3.99 16.36 4.32
C LYS A 48 4.93 15.29 3.73
N ARG A 49 6.24 15.56 3.64
CA ARG A 49 7.22 14.57 3.15
C ARG A 49 7.30 13.33 4.04
N ILE A 50 7.40 13.53 5.35
CA ILE A 50 7.43 12.44 6.32
C ILE A 50 6.15 11.59 6.22
N ASN A 51 5.00 12.24 6.10
CA ASN A 51 3.69 11.60 5.95
C ASN A 51 3.56 10.86 4.62
N ALA A 52 4.26 11.30 3.57
CA ALA A 52 4.23 10.64 2.26
C ALA A 52 4.94 9.28 2.32
N THR A 53 6.07 9.20 3.04
CA THR A 53 6.75 7.94 3.33
C THR A 53 5.86 6.93 4.05
N TRP A 54 4.92 7.40 4.88
CA TRP A 54 3.98 6.50 5.56
C TRP A 54 3.03 5.77 4.62
N VAL A 55 2.68 6.35 3.47
CA VAL A 55 1.87 5.66 2.45
C VAL A 55 2.59 4.39 1.97
N ALA A 56 3.87 4.51 1.63
CA ALA A 56 4.69 3.35 1.23
C ALA A 56 4.85 2.34 2.37
N ARG A 57 5.08 2.81 3.62
CA ARG A 57 5.21 1.94 4.79
C ARG A 57 3.95 1.15 5.12
N PHE A 58 2.79 1.76 4.98
CA PHE A 58 1.52 1.06 5.15
C PHE A 58 1.32 0.02 4.05
N ALA A 59 1.64 0.34 2.79
CA ALA A 59 1.60 -0.66 1.72
C ALA A 59 2.57 -1.83 1.98
N ILE A 60 3.78 -1.56 2.49
CA ILE A 60 4.74 -2.59 2.92
C ILE A 60 4.12 -3.49 3.99
N GLU A 61 3.57 -2.91 5.06
CA GLU A 61 2.90 -3.64 6.14
C GLU A 61 1.78 -4.56 5.62
N PHE A 62 0.96 -4.03 4.72
CA PHE A 62 -0.13 -4.76 4.09
C PHE A 62 0.39 -5.97 3.31
N TYR A 63 1.32 -5.77 2.37
CA TYR A 63 1.81 -6.85 1.51
C TYR A 63 2.68 -7.86 2.25
N GLN A 64 3.43 -7.45 3.27
CA GLN A 64 4.12 -8.39 4.16
C GLN A 64 3.15 -9.33 4.87
N SER A 65 2.03 -8.79 5.36
CA SER A 65 0.98 -9.60 6.01
C SER A 65 0.34 -10.59 5.03
N VAL A 66 0.12 -10.18 3.77
CA VAL A 66 -0.39 -11.06 2.72
C VAL A 66 0.63 -12.16 2.38
N LEU A 67 1.90 -11.84 2.20
CA LEU A 67 2.94 -12.83 1.89
C LEU A 67 3.12 -13.86 2.99
N ARG A 68 3.08 -13.44 4.26
CA ARG A 68 3.16 -14.37 5.40
C ARG A 68 1.99 -15.37 5.40
N PHE A 69 0.79 -14.92 5.03
CA PHE A 69 -0.36 -15.81 4.85
C PHE A 69 -0.16 -16.77 3.67
N LEU A 70 0.25 -16.27 2.50
CA LEU A 70 0.45 -17.10 1.30
C LEU A 70 1.57 -18.14 1.46
N ALA A 71 2.60 -17.82 2.26
CA ALA A 71 3.67 -18.73 2.63
C ALA A 71 3.25 -19.74 3.71
N GLY A 72 2.02 -19.67 4.23
CA GLY A 72 1.53 -20.53 5.31
C GLY A 72 2.13 -20.24 6.69
N ALA A 73 2.88 -19.14 6.84
CA ALA A 73 3.48 -18.75 8.11
C ALA A 73 2.41 -18.26 9.11
N ASP A 74 1.38 -17.58 8.61
CA ASP A 74 0.25 -17.10 9.40
C ASP A 74 -1.08 -17.70 8.86
N GLN A 75 -1.98 -18.08 9.77
CA GLN A 75 -3.29 -18.66 9.40
C GLN A 75 -4.42 -17.61 9.34
N SER A 76 -4.21 -16.44 9.93
CA SER A 76 -5.19 -15.35 9.96
C SER A 76 -4.49 -14.02 10.21
N SER A 77 -5.09 -12.92 9.73
CA SER A 77 -4.64 -11.55 9.99
C SER A 77 -5.68 -10.82 10.83
N ALA A 78 -5.22 -10.03 11.81
CA ALA A 78 -6.06 -9.11 12.58
C ALA A 78 -6.56 -7.92 11.74
N VAL A 79 -5.95 -7.69 10.58
CA VAL A 79 -6.35 -6.63 9.63
C VAL A 79 -7.45 -7.18 8.72
N PRO A 80 -8.69 -6.64 8.77
CA PRO A 80 -9.81 -7.16 7.99
C PRO A 80 -9.55 -7.19 6.48
N GLU A 81 -8.90 -6.16 5.95
CA GLU A 81 -8.60 -6.01 4.52
C GLU A 81 -7.61 -7.07 4.04
N VAL A 82 -6.58 -7.38 4.84
CA VAL A 82 -5.63 -8.47 4.55
C VAL A 82 -6.37 -9.80 4.54
N SER A 83 -7.19 -10.05 5.57
CA SER A 83 -8.00 -11.29 5.63
C SER A 83 -8.94 -11.43 4.42
N ALA A 84 -9.59 -10.34 4.01
CA ALA A 84 -10.49 -10.32 2.86
C ALA A 84 -9.78 -10.59 1.54
N LEU A 85 -8.57 -10.06 1.35
CA LEU A 85 -7.75 -10.35 0.17
C LEU A 85 -7.28 -11.80 0.19
N CYS A 86 -6.70 -12.25 1.30
CA CYS A 86 -6.17 -13.61 1.46
C CYS A 86 -7.22 -14.70 1.19
N LYS A 87 -8.49 -14.48 1.54
CA LYS A 87 -9.61 -15.40 1.20
C LYS A 87 -9.83 -15.60 -0.30
N LYS A 88 -9.37 -14.67 -1.14
CA LYS A 88 -9.49 -14.73 -2.60
C LYS A 88 -8.25 -15.32 -3.28
N LEU A 89 -7.16 -15.50 -2.53
CA LEU A 89 -5.88 -15.97 -3.05
C LEU A 89 -5.68 -17.45 -2.69
N ALA A 90 -5.04 -18.20 -3.58
CA ALA A 90 -4.67 -19.58 -3.31
C ALA A 90 -3.34 -19.62 -2.54
N VAL A 91 -3.34 -20.28 -1.37
CA VAL A 91 -2.12 -20.51 -0.59
C VAL A 91 -1.14 -21.36 -1.41
N GLY A 92 0.13 -20.97 -1.45
CA GLY A 92 1.17 -21.66 -2.22
C GLY A 92 1.16 -21.42 -3.73
N ASP A 93 0.26 -20.57 -4.26
CA ASP A 93 0.33 -20.14 -5.66
C ASP A 93 1.55 -19.21 -5.88
N LEU A 94 2.59 -19.75 -6.50
CA LEU A 94 3.84 -19.05 -6.77
C LEU A 94 3.63 -17.81 -7.65
N GLY A 95 2.72 -17.85 -8.62
CA GLY A 95 2.47 -16.70 -9.48
C GLY A 95 1.83 -15.53 -8.72
N THR A 96 0.94 -15.83 -7.78
CA THR A 96 0.40 -14.82 -6.86
C THR A 96 1.47 -14.32 -5.90
N ILE A 97 2.29 -15.22 -5.31
CA ILE A 97 3.38 -14.84 -4.40
C ILE A 97 4.37 -13.90 -5.07
N ASP A 98 4.84 -14.24 -6.27
CA ASP A 98 5.79 -13.42 -7.05
C ASP A 98 5.19 -12.06 -7.38
N ARG A 99 3.90 -12.00 -7.73
CA ARG A 99 3.21 -10.74 -7.99
C ARG A 99 3.16 -9.86 -6.75
N ILE A 100 2.75 -10.41 -5.60
CA ILE A 100 2.69 -9.66 -4.35
C ILE A 100 4.09 -9.22 -3.91
N ALA A 101 5.11 -10.06 -4.10
CA ALA A 101 6.51 -9.71 -3.83
C ALA A 101 6.99 -8.55 -4.71
N ALA A 102 6.68 -8.56 -6.01
CA ALA A 102 7.01 -7.46 -6.91
C ALA A 102 6.31 -6.14 -6.52
N MET A 103 5.06 -6.21 -6.04
CA MET A 103 4.36 -5.04 -5.49
C MET A 103 5.04 -4.52 -4.22
N LEU A 104 5.47 -5.43 -3.33
CA LEU A 104 6.20 -5.08 -2.12
C LEU A 104 7.56 -4.41 -2.42
N ASP A 105 8.31 -4.93 -3.40
CA ASP A 105 9.58 -4.34 -3.85
C ASP A 105 9.38 -2.91 -4.36
N ARG A 106 8.28 -2.64 -5.10
CA ARG A 106 7.95 -1.28 -5.53
C ARG A 106 7.68 -0.35 -4.35
N CYS A 107 7.08 -0.86 -3.27
CA CYS A 107 6.86 -0.10 -2.04
C CYS A 107 8.18 0.21 -1.32
N PHE A 108 9.11 -0.75 -1.22
CA PHE A 108 10.44 -0.48 -0.66
C PHE A 108 11.22 0.56 -1.46
N ALA A 109 11.14 0.50 -2.80
CA ALA A 109 11.74 1.53 -3.65
C ALA A 109 11.18 2.92 -3.36
N ALA A 110 9.85 3.03 -3.18
CA ALA A 110 9.17 4.29 -2.84
C ALA A 110 9.46 4.77 -1.41
N GLU A 111 9.70 3.87 -0.46
CA GLU A 111 10.10 4.23 0.91
C GLU A 111 11.53 4.77 0.96
N ARG A 112 12.48 4.11 0.26
CA ARG A 112 13.91 4.42 0.33
C ARG A 112 14.26 5.76 -0.31
N ASP A 113 13.62 6.07 -1.43
CA ASP A 113 13.73 7.37 -2.07
C ASP A 113 12.34 8.02 -1.99
N PRO A 114 11.99 8.62 -0.83
CA PRO A 114 10.67 9.12 -0.58
C PRO A 114 10.42 10.30 -1.51
N MET A 115 9.85 9.97 -2.66
CA MET A 115 9.19 10.92 -3.53
C MET A 115 10.13 12.08 -3.87
N ALA A 116 11.34 11.74 -4.38
CA ALA A 116 12.42 12.67 -4.76
C ALA A 116 11.98 13.83 -5.68
N ASN A 117 10.77 13.80 -6.21
CA ASN A 117 10.19 14.87 -7.01
C ASN A 117 9.64 16.01 -6.13
N VAL A 118 9.86 17.24 -6.58
CA VAL A 118 9.45 18.48 -5.89
C VAL A 118 7.93 18.54 -5.63
N MET A 119 7.12 17.77 -6.38
CA MET A 119 5.66 17.68 -6.27
C MET A 119 5.22 16.31 -5.71
N LEU A 120 5.05 16.25 -4.39
CA LEU A 120 4.64 15.03 -3.66
C LEU A 120 3.31 14.41 -4.15
N PRO A 121 2.25 15.18 -4.49
CA PRO A 121 1.02 14.59 -5.02
C PRO A 121 1.26 13.76 -6.28
N LEU A 122 2.04 14.28 -7.23
CA LEU A 122 2.38 13.58 -8.48
C LEU A 122 3.22 12.34 -8.23
N ALA A 123 4.10 12.39 -7.23
CA ALA A 123 4.87 11.22 -6.85
C ALA A 123 3.98 10.13 -6.22
N LEU A 124 2.89 10.49 -5.53
CA LEU A 124 1.95 9.54 -4.91
C LEU A 124 1.10 8.90 -5.99
N GLU A 125 0.61 9.70 -6.92
CA GLU A 125 -0.08 9.24 -8.12
C GLU A 125 0.81 8.27 -8.92
N ALA A 126 2.05 8.63 -9.22
CA ALA A 126 2.99 7.75 -9.93
C ALA A 126 3.26 6.45 -9.17
N PHE A 127 3.38 6.50 -7.85
CA PHE A 127 3.53 5.30 -7.02
C PHE A 127 2.30 4.38 -7.10
N ILE A 128 1.09 4.95 -7.00
CA ILE A 128 -0.17 4.20 -7.07
C ILE A 128 -0.36 3.60 -8.46
N ASP A 129 -0.06 4.36 -9.52
CA ASP A 129 -0.08 3.89 -10.90
C ASP A 129 0.86 2.70 -11.14
N ASP A 130 2.06 2.75 -10.58
CA ASP A 130 3.03 1.66 -10.70
C ASP A 130 2.54 0.41 -9.97
N LEU A 131 1.97 0.56 -8.77
CA LEU A 131 1.32 -0.56 -8.08
C LEU A 131 0.18 -1.14 -8.92
N ALA A 132 -0.67 -0.29 -9.50
CA ALA A 132 -1.78 -0.75 -10.32
C ALA A 132 -1.33 -1.51 -11.56
N LYS A 133 -0.26 -1.04 -12.24
CA LYS A 133 0.36 -1.77 -13.36
C LYS A 133 0.86 -3.14 -12.91
N THR A 134 1.65 -3.21 -11.84
CA THR A 134 2.18 -4.48 -11.31
C THR A 134 1.07 -5.43 -10.86
N SER A 135 -0.02 -4.92 -10.29
CA SER A 135 -1.15 -5.75 -9.82
C SER A 135 -1.86 -6.53 -10.94
N ARG A 136 -1.78 -6.02 -12.18
CA ARG A 136 -2.40 -6.62 -13.38
C ARG A 136 -1.47 -7.61 -14.08
N ILE A 137 -0.16 -7.44 -13.93
CA ILE A 137 0.83 -8.26 -14.61
C ILE A 137 0.93 -9.61 -13.90
N GLY A 138 0.36 -10.62 -14.53
CA GLY A 138 0.57 -12.02 -14.18
C GLY A 138 -0.04 -12.97 -15.20
N ASN A 139 0.20 -12.65 -16.48
CA ASN A 139 0.26 -13.63 -17.55
C ASN A 139 1.69 -13.60 -18.09
N ALA A 140 2.52 -14.50 -17.60
CA ALA A 140 3.65 -15.05 -18.32
C ALA A 140 3.70 -16.54 -17.98
#